data_AF-A0AAE0KLV7-F1
#
_entry.id   AF-A0AAE0KLV7-F1
#
_cell.length_a   1.000
_cell.length_b   1.000
_cell.length_c   1.000
_cell.angle_alpha   90.00
_cell.angle_beta   90.00
_cell.angle_gamma   90.00
#
_symmetry.space_group_name_H-M   'P 1'
#
loop_
_entity.id
_entity.type
_entity.pdbx_description
1 polymer ?
#
loop_
_entity_poly.entity_id
_entity_poly.type
_entity_poly.pdbx_seq_one_letter_code
_entity_poly.pdbx_strand_id
1 'polypeptide(L)'
;MGDISIREYIRWLPDAASEPTSTIVLTSPGRRFVDLRILNPPPGQQAQGSERLPLSRLDWAIAGTSESWPLEASPSTGSANEGASRAQWRHWIDSRTADTRGLVDEGVNYPQPPDGAKTLEKGRMVNPASPVLLPKTHMVEPAVVHGPTLNSLPPPTFCF
;
A
#
# COMPACT_ATOMS: atom_id res chain seq x y z
N MET A 1 -6.82 -0.19 15.07
CA MET A 1 -5.94 0.98 14.92
C MET A 1 -5.86 1.34 13.45
N GLY A 2 -5.76 2.62 13.10
CA GLY A 2 -5.47 3.04 11.73
C GLY A 2 -3.98 2.95 11.45
N ASP A 3 -3.59 2.96 10.18
CA ASP A 3 -2.22 2.89 9.73
C ASP A 3 -1.97 3.81 8.53
N ILE A 4 -0.74 4.29 8.40
CA ILE A 4 -0.24 5.03 7.25
C ILE A 4 1.04 4.32 6.82
N SER A 5 1.07 3.78 5.61
CA SER A 5 2.23 3.08 5.08
C SER A 5 2.76 3.76 3.81
N ILE A 6 4.08 3.78 3.66
CA ILE A 6 4.79 4.22 2.45
C ILE A 6 5.37 2.97 1.79
N ARG A 7 5.25 2.88 0.46
CA ARG A 7 5.86 1.77 -0.28
C ARG A 7 7.32 2.09 -0.59
N GLU A 8 8.21 1.20 -0.19
CA GLU A 8 9.64 1.29 -0.48
C GLU A 8 9.99 0.75 -1.85
N TYR A 9 9.38 -0.37 -2.24
CA TYR A 9 9.54 -0.93 -3.57
C TYR A 9 8.38 -1.84 -3.98
N ILE A 10 8.27 -2.01 -5.29
CA ILE A 10 7.57 -3.11 -5.95
C ILE A 10 8.59 -3.97 -6.71
N ARG A 11 8.37 -5.28 -6.69
CA ARG A 11 9.15 -6.23 -7.49
C ARG A 11 8.23 -7.20 -8.20
N TRP A 12 8.32 -7.20 -9.52
CA TRP A 12 7.70 -8.20 -10.39
C TRP A 12 8.76 -9.26 -10.68
N LEU A 13 8.52 -10.53 -10.33
CA LEU A 13 9.54 -11.55 -10.57
C LEU A 13 9.56 -11.95 -12.06
N PRO A 14 10.75 -12.13 -12.68
CA PRO A 14 12.09 -12.18 -12.05
C PRO A 14 12.83 -10.84 -11.91
N ASP A 15 12.24 -9.73 -12.37
CA ASP A 15 12.89 -8.43 -12.45
C ASP A 15 13.39 -7.90 -11.10
N ALA A 16 14.29 -6.91 -11.17
CA ALA A 16 14.79 -6.21 -9.99
C ALA A 16 13.69 -5.38 -9.31
N ALA A 17 13.84 -5.16 -8.00
CA ALA A 17 12.97 -4.24 -7.27
C ALA A 17 13.15 -2.81 -7.79
N SER A 18 12.05 -2.06 -7.89
CA SER A 18 12.04 -0.66 -8.27
C SER A 18 10.92 0.07 -7.55
N GLU A 19 11.03 1.40 -7.42
CA GLU A 19 9.96 2.22 -6.90
C GLU A 19 9.76 3.44 -7.83
N PRO A 20 8.95 3.29 -8.89
CA PRO A 20 8.72 4.36 -9.85
C PRO A 20 7.73 5.41 -9.33
N THR A 21 7.19 5.23 -8.12
CA THR A 21 6.15 6.10 -7.56
C THR A 21 6.49 6.58 -6.15
N SER A 22 5.91 7.69 -5.74
CA SER A 22 5.67 8.02 -4.34
C SER A 22 4.30 7.44 -3.98
N THR A 23 4.31 6.29 -3.30
CA THR A 23 3.07 5.58 -2.90
C THR A 23 2.78 5.76 -1.42
N ILE A 24 1.53 6.11 -1.10
CA ILE A 24 1.00 6.16 0.26
C ILE A 24 -0.27 5.32 0.37
N VAL A 25 -0.37 4.55 1.46
CA VAL A 25 -1.56 3.79 1.81
C VAL A 25 -2.06 4.25 3.16
N LEU A 26 -3.30 4.71 3.22
CA LEU A 26 -4.00 5.07 4.44
C LEU A 26 -5.01 3.99 4.75
N THR A 27 -4.97 3.41 5.95
CA THR A 27 -5.96 2.44 6.40
C THR A 27 -6.60 2.92 7.70
N SER A 28 -7.92 3.07 7.71
CA SER A 28 -8.67 3.45 8.92
C SER A 28 -8.81 2.29 9.91
N PRO A 29 -9.15 2.55 11.19
CA PRO A 29 -9.46 1.49 12.15
C PRO A 29 -10.58 0.54 11.69
N GLY A 30 -11.55 1.07 10.93
CA GLY A 30 -12.64 0.30 10.33
C GLY A 30 -12.28 -0.41 9.04
N ARG A 31 -10.98 -0.59 8.75
CA ARG A 31 -10.45 -1.31 7.58
C ARG A 31 -10.91 -0.77 6.23
N ARG A 32 -11.11 0.54 6.14
CA ARG A 32 -11.24 1.23 4.85
C ARG A 32 -9.88 1.77 4.46
N PHE A 33 -9.49 1.59 3.21
CA PHE A 33 -8.17 2.01 2.73
C PHE A 33 -8.27 2.98 1.55
N VAL A 34 -7.21 3.77 1.39
CA VAL A 34 -6.91 4.61 0.23
C VAL A 34 -5.44 4.37 -0.14
N ASP A 35 -5.17 3.89 -1.34
CA ASP A 35 -3.83 3.68 -1.94
C ASP A 35 -3.67 4.66 -3.10
N LEU A 36 -2.72 5.59 -2.98
CA LEU A 36 -2.39 6.55 -4.02
C LEU A 36 -0.95 6.36 -4.46
N ARG A 37 -0.77 6.23 -5.77
CA ARG A 37 0.55 6.02 -6.40
C ARG A 37 0.80 7.13 -7.41
N ILE A 38 1.68 8.05 -7.05
CA ILE A 38 2.05 9.17 -7.90
C ILE A 38 3.40 8.88 -8.54
N LEU A 39 3.51 8.87 -9.87
CA LEU A 39 4.77 8.67 -10.56
C LEU A 39 5.83 9.65 -10.06
N ASN A 40 7.06 9.18 -9.85
CA ASN A 40 8.21 10.02 -9.56
C ASN A 40 8.57 10.88 -10.77
N PRO A 41 9.20 12.05 -10.57
CA PRO A 41 9.52 12.91 -11.70
C PRO A 41 10.59 12.29 -12.59
N PRO A 42 10.57 12.61 -13.91
CA PRO A 42 11.62 12.15 -14.81
C PRO A 42 13.01 12.55 -14.29
N PRO A 43 14.05 11.73 -14.52
CA PRO A 43 15.41 12.07 -14.16
C PRO A 43 15.81 13.46 -14.68
N GLY A 44 16.36 14.30 -13.80
CA GLY A 44 16.78 15.66 -14.14
C GLY A 44 15.67 16.72 -14.04
N GLN A 45 14.41 16.33 -13.85
CA GLN A 45 13.35 17.26 -13.46
C GLN A 45 13.11 17.12 -11.96
N GLN A 46 13.53 18.11 -11.16
CA GLN A 46 12.99 18.22 -9.82
C GLN A 46 11.49 18.54 -9.95
N ALA A 47 10.67 18.02 -9.04
CA ALA A 47 9.31 18.53 -8.86
C ALA A 47 9.44 20.00 -8.42
N GLN A 48 9.63 20.91 -9.37
CA GLN A 48 9.53 22.34 -9.12
C GLN A 48 8.21 22.53 -8.42
N GLY A 49 8.23 23.20 -7.27
CA GLY A 49 7.17 23.32 -6.26
C GLY A 49 5.88 23.93 -6.80
N SER A 50 5.30 23.28 -7.78
CA SER A 50 3.99 23.49 -8.32
C SER A 50 3.05 23.04 -7.23
N GLU A 51 2.26 23.99 -6.75
CA GLU A 51 1.24 23.81 -5.71
C GLU A 51 0.27 22.66 -6.04
N ARG A 52 0.18 22.28 -7.32
CA ARG A 52 -0.64 21.18 -7.83
C ARG A 52 0.11 20.32 -8.85
N LEU A 53 0.20 19.02 -8.58
CA LEU A 53 0.69 18.03 -9.55
C LEU A 53 -0.38 17.75 -10.62
N PRO A 54 0.01 17.56 -11.91
CA PRO A 54 -0.94 17.21 -12.96
C PRO A 54 -1.48 15.79 -12.78
N LEU A 55 -2.76 15.56 -13.11
CA LEU A 55 -3.39 14.23 -13.00
C LEU A 55 -2.71 13.16 -13.86
N SER A 56 -1.99 13.53 -14.92
CA SER A 56 -1.19 12.61 -15.73
C SER A 56 -0.06 11.92 -14.96
N ARG A 57 0.26 12.40 -13.74
CA ARG A 57 1.22 11.76 -12.83
C ARG A 57 0.60 10.69 -11.95
N LEU A 58 -0.72 10.55 -11.94
CA LEU A 58 -1.38 9.47 -11.22
C LEU A 58 -1.14 8.15 -11.94
N ASP A 59 -0.37 7.24 -11.33
CA ASP A 59 -0.19 5.88 -11.83
C ASP A 59 -1.41 5.01 -11.51
N TRP A 60 -1.86 5.07 -10.26
CA TRP A 60 -3.01 4.34 -9.77
C TRP A 60 -3.57 5.00 -8.51
N ALA A 61 -4.90 5.10 -8.43
CA ALA A 61 -5.62 5.38 -7.20
C ALA A 61 -6.64 4.27 -6.94
N ILE A 62 -6.64 3.75 -5.72
CA ILE A 62 -7.55 2.70 -5.27
C ILE A 62 -8.12 3.11 -3.91
N ALA A 63 -9.40 2.85 -3.69
CA ALA A 63 -9.99 2.92 -2.36
C ALA A 63 -10.98 1.79 -2.15
N GLY A 64 -11.16 1.35 -0.91
CA GLY A 64 -12.03 0.23 -0.62
C GLY A 64 -11.99 -0.26 0.81
N THR A 65 -12.29 -1.55 1.00
CA THR A 65 -12.21 -2.24 2.29
C THR A 65 -11.16 -3.33 2.28
N SER A 66 -10.47 -3.50 3.39
CA SER A 66 -9.52 -4.59 3.61
C SER A 66 -9.98 -5.54 4.70
N GLU A 67 -9.56 -6.79 4.57
CA GLU A 67 -9.71 -7.82 5.59
C GLU A 67 -8.38 -8.54 5.72
N SER A 68 -7.99 -8.91 6.94
CA SER A 68 -6.80 -9.73 7.16
C SER A 68 -7.02 -10.74 8.27
N TRP A 69 -6.37 -11.89 8.14
CA TRP A 69 -6.43 -12.96 9.10
C TRP A 69 -5.06 -13.63 9.24
N PRO A 70 -4.68 -14.11 10.44
CA PRO A 70 -3.41 -14.79 10.66
C PRO A 70 -3.25 -16.00 9.73
N LEU A 71 -2.03 -16.22 9.27
CA LEU A 71 -1.66 -17.46 8.60
C LEU A 71 -1.17 -18.45 9.65
N GLU A 72 -1.74 -19.65 9.68
CA GLU A 72 -1.26 -20.70 10.58
C GLU A 72 0.21 -21.02 10.30
N ALA A 73 0.99 -21.17 11.37
CA ALA A 73 2.37 -21.58 11.27
C ALA A 73 2.40 -23.01 10.72
N SER A 74 2.88 -23.19 9.47
CA SER A 74 3.03 -24.53 8.91
C SER A 74 4.31 -25.16 9.47
N PRO A 75 4.24 -26.35 10.08
CA PRO A 75 5.42 -27.05 10.60
C PRO A 75 6.48 -27.33 9.52
N SER A 76 6.07 -27.40 8.24
CA SER A 76 6.93 -27.70 7.10
C SER A 76 7.69 -26.50 6.55
N THR A 77 7.33 -25.26 6.91
CA THR A 77 7.97 -24.02 6.40
C THR A 77 8.84 -23.31 7.45
N GLY A 78 8.96 -23.85 8.66
CA GLY A 78 9.69 -23.21 9.75
C GLY A 78 9.09 -21.86 10.17
N SER A 79 9.91 -20.98 10.76
CA SER A 79 9.55 -19.61 11.19
C SER A 79 9.16 -18.66 10.05
N ALA A 80 9.15 -19.11 8.79
CA ALA A 80 8.88 -18.27 7.62
C ALA A 80 7.50 -17.60 7.61
N ASN A 81 6.55 -18.09 8.41
CA ASN A 81 5.19 -17.53 8.54
C ASN A 81 4.92 -16.93 9.93
N GLU A 82 5.92 -16.79 10.78
CA GLU A 82 5.72 -16.21 12.11
C GLU A 82 5.19 -14.78 11.98
N GLY A 83 4.01 -14.52 12.55
CA GLY A 83 3.32 -13.23 12.44
C GLY A 83 2.76 -12.90 11.05
N ALA A 84 2.84 -13.81 10.08
CA ALA A 84 2.29 -13.58 8.75
C ALA A 84 0.76 -13.57 8.76
N SER A 85 0.16 -12.77 7.87
CA SER A 85 -1.29 -12.71 7.69
C SER A 85 -1.66 -12.75 6.21
N ARG A 86 -2.74 -13.44 5.89
CA ARG A 86 -3.39 -13.30 4.58
C ARG A 86 -4.29 -12.07 4.62
N ALA A 87 -4.34 -11.34 3.51
CA ALA A 87 -5.16 -10.16 3.36
C ALA A 87 -5.88 -10.12 2.01
N GLN A 88 -7.05 -9.48 2.03
CA GLN A 88 -7.87 -9.16 0.86
C GLN A 88 -8.17 -7.66 0.84
N TRP A 89 -8.18 -7.07 -0.36
CA TRP A 89 -8.56 -5.68 -0.58
C TRP A 89 -9.65 -5.63 -1.66
N ARG A 90 -10.87 -5.24 -1.26
CA ARG A 90 -12.03 -5.12 -2.16
C ARG A 90 -12.14 -3.67 -2.63
N HIS A 91 -12.13 -3.45 -3.93
CA HIS A 91 -12.08 -2.09 -4.50
C HIS A 91 -13.48 -1.50 -4.61
N TRP A 92 -13.64 -0.26 -4.19
CA TRP A 92 -14.82 0.57 -4.47
C TRP A 92 -14.53 1.54 -5.62
N ILE A 93 -13.36 2.14 -5.56
CA ILE A 93 -12.81 3.08 -6.55
C ILE A 93 -11.52 2.48 -7.08
N ASP A 94 -11.36 2.51 -8.41
CA ASP A 94 -10.14 2.11 -9.10
C ASP A 94 -9.94 3.05 -10.31
N SER A 95 -8.80 3.74 -10.38
CA SER A 95 -8.56 4.68 -11.48
C SER A 95 -8.29 4.02 -12.83
N ARG A 96 -8.11 2.69 -12.87
CA ARG A 96 -7.82 1.91 -14.08
C ARG A 96 -9.03 1.17 -14.62
N THR A 97 -10.09 1.02 -13.84
CA THR A 97 -11.34 0.39 -14.27
C THR A 97 -12.56 1.01 -13.60
N ALA A 98 -13.61 1.24 -14.40
CA ALA A 98 -14.91 1.65 -13.87
C ALA A 98 -15.72 0.47 -13.29
N ASP A 99 -15.41 -0.77 -13.69
CA ASP A 99 -16.07 -1.96 -13.16
C ASP A 99 -15.27 -2.54 -11.99
N THR A 100 -15.71 -2.23 -10.78
CA THR A 100 -15.13 -2.74 -9.52
C THR A 100 -15.94 -3.90 -8.94
N ARG A 101 -17.00 -4.36 -9.62
CA ARG A 101 -17.86 -5.44 -9.10
C ARG A 101 -17.04 -6.73 -8.98
N GLY A 102 -16.82 -7.16 -7.74
CA GLY A 102 -16.03 -8.36 -7.45
C GLY A 102 -14.52 -8.19 -7.64
N LEU A 103 -14.02 -6.96 -7.84
CA LEU A 103 -12.58 -6.69 -7.92
C LEU A 103 -11.96 -6.80 -6.53
N VAL A 104 -11.09 -7.80 -6.35
CA VAL A 104 -10.43 -8.12 -5.10
C VAL A 104 -8.97 -8.46 -5.34
N ASP A 105 -8.08 -7.75 -4.67
CA ASP A 105 -6.66 -8.10 -4.58
C ASP A 105 -6.42 -9.02 -3.38
N GLU A 106 -5.46 -9.95 -3.54
CA GLU A 106 -5.05 -10.88 -2.49
C GLU A 106 -3.53 -10.90 -2.30
N GLY A 107 -3.12 -11.05 -1.03
CA GLY A 107 -1.71 -11.12 -0.66
C GLY A 107 -1.48 -11.73 0.71
N VAL A 108 -0.23 -12.00 1.00
CA VAL A 108 0.26 -12.41 2.33
C VAL A 108 1.28 -11.39 2.79
N ASN A 109 1.03 -10.83 3.97
CA ASN A 109 1.86 -9.85 4.64
C ASN A 109 2.83 -10.57 5.57
N TYR A 110 4.12 -10.35 5.38
CA TYR A 110 5.19 -10.89 6.21
C TYR A 110 5.88 -9.75 6.97
N PRO A 111 5.70 -9.65 8.31
CA PRO A 111 6.47 -8.72 9.13
C PRO A 111 7.97 -8.98 8.96
N GLN A 112 8.77 -7.93 8.88
CA GLN A 112 10.21 -8.04 8.71
C GLN A 112 10.95 -7.80 10.04
N PRO A 113 12.01 -8.56 10.35
CA PRO A 113 12.85 -8.31 11.52
C PRO A 113 13.50 -6.90 11.49
N PRO A 114 13.88 -6.34 12.65
CA PRO A 114 13.81 -6.94 13.99
C PRO A 114 12.49 -6.66 14.74
N ASP A 115 11.76 -5.61 14.40
CA ASP A 115 10.63 -5.09 15.17
C ASP A 115 9.26 -5.27 14.48
N GLY A 116 9.24 -5.83 13.26
CA GLY A 116 8.01 -6.01 12.50
C GLY A 116 7.43 -4.71 11.95
N ALA A 117 8.16 -3.58 12.01
CA ALA A 117 7.66 -2.31 11.50
C ALA A 117 7.44 -2.38 9.98
N LYS A 118 8.38 -2.99 9.25
CA LYS A 118 8.26 -3.18 7.80
C LYS A 118 7.47 -4.44 7.49
N THR A 119 6.67 -4.38 6.43
CA THR A 119 5.87 -5.51 5.94
C THR A 119 6.20 -5.79 4.49
N LEU A 120 6.57 -7.04 4.20
CA LEU A 120 6.70 -7.56 2.85
C LEU A 120 5.37 -8.21 2.45
N GLU A 121 4.58 -7.56 1.62
CA GLU A 121 3.42 -8.16 0.98
C GLU A 121 3.89 -9.00 -0.21
N LYS A 122 3.40 -10.24 -0.31
CA LYS A 122 3.56 -11.12 -1.48
C LYS A 122 2.19 -11.46 -2.04
N GLY A 123 2.02 -11.30 -3.34
CA GLY A 123 0.76 -11.59 -4.02
C GLY A 123 0.96 -11.93 -5.48
N ARG A 124 -0.14 -11.95 -6.23
CA ARG A 124 -0.12 -12.09 -7.69
C ARG A 124 -1.00 -11.00 -8.28
N MET A 125 -0.57 -10.42 -9.39
CA MET A 125 -1.34 -9.38 -10.10
C MET A 125 -0.97 -9.41 -11.57
N VAL A 126 -1.87 -8.90 -12.41
CA VAL A 126 -1.56 -8.67 -13.82
C VAL A 126 -0.48 -7.59 -13.89
N ASN A 127 0.62 -7.86 -14.58
CA ASN A 127 1.68 -6.89 -14.73
C ASN A 127 1.20 -5.73 -15.64
N PRO A 128 1.32 -4.46 -15.26
CA PRO A 128 0.94 -3.36 -16.15
C PRO A 128 1.66 -3.37 -17.52
N ALA A 129 2.87 -3.94 -17.57
CA ALA A 129 3.66 -4.10 -18.80
C ALA A 129 3.31 -5.37 -19.60
N SER A 130 2.55 -6.32 -19.05
CA SER A 130 2.15 -7.54 -19.76
C SER A 130 0.82 -8.12 -19.26
N PRO A 131 -0.04 -8.68 -20.13
CA PRO A 131 -1.33 -9.22 -19.70
C PRO A 131 -1.22 -10.51 -18.85
N VAL A 132 -0.04 -10.84 -18.33
CA VAL A 132 0.26 -12.07 -17.61
C VAL A 132 0.14 -11.85 -16.10
N LEU A 133 -0.52 -12.79 -15.42
CA LEU A 133 -0.57 -12.85 -13.96
C LEU A 133 0.79 -13.31 -13.40
N LEU A 134 1.55 -12.37 -12.86
CA LEU A 134 2.88 -12.63 -12.30
C LEU A 134 2.89 -12.56 -10.77
N PRO A 135 3.80 -13.28 -10.10
CA PRO A 135 4.13 -13.01 -8.71
C PRO A 135 4.64 -11.58 -8.54
N LYS A 136 4.11 -10.87 -7.54
CA LYS A 136 4.56 -9.54 -7.13
C LYS A 136 4.92 -9.54 -5.66
N THR A 137 5.84 -8.66 -5.28
CA THR A 137 6.06 -8.30 -3.88
C THR A 137 6.10 -6.79 -3.70
N HIS A 138 5.55 -6.31 -2.59
CA HIS A 138 5.65 -4.93 -2.14
C HIS A 138 6.32 -4.88 -0.77
N MET A 139 7.28 -4.00 -0.56
CA MET A 139 7.75 -3.66 0.79
C MET A 139 7.11 -2.34 1.20
N VAL A 140 6.49 -2.32 2.37
CA VAL A 140 5.92 -1.11 2.97
C VAL A 140 6.49 -0.88 4.36
N GLU A 141 6.65 0.39 4.71
CA GLU A 141 7.04 0.84 6.05
C GLU A 141 6.01 1.84 6.59
N PRO A 142 5.83 1.94 7.91
CA PRO A 142 4.97 2.95 8.51
C PRO A 142 5.53 4.34 8.19
N ALA A 143 4.66 5.26 7.78
CA ALA A 143 5.04 6.65 7.66
C ALA A 143 5.38 7.21 9.04
N VAL A 144 6.47 7.96 9.13
CA VAL A 144 6.77 8.73 10.35
C VAL A 144 5.74 9.85 10.47
N VAL A 145 4.76 9.67 11.36
CA VAL A 145 3.81 10.72 11.69
C VAL A 145 4.50 11.69 12.65
N HIS A 146 5.09 12.76 12.11
CA HIS A 146 5.48 13.92 12.91
C HIS A 146 4.22 14.67 13.35
N GLY A 147 3.55 14.18 14.39
CA GLY A 147 2.48 14.92 15.05
C GLY A 147 3.07 15.96 16.02
N PRO A 148 2.52 17.18 16.13
CA PRO A 148 2.67 17.92 17.36
C PRO A 148 2.07 17.07 18.49
N THR A 149 2.72 17.04 19.64
CA THR A 149 2.17 16.42 20.85
C THR A 149 0.74 16.93 21.05
N LEU A 150 -0.23 16.00 21.13
CA LEU A 150 -1.69 16.25 21.19
C LEU A 150 -2.18 17.07 22.41
N ASN A 151 -1.28 17.68 23.19
CA ASN A 151 -1.60 18.44 24.40
C ASN A 151 -1.92 19.92 24.15
N SER A 152 -2.04 20.41 22.90
CA SER A 152 -2.24 21.84 22.65
C SER A 152 -3.31 22.21 21.61
N LEU A 153 -4.11 21.26 21.10
CA LEU A 153 -5.20 21.61 20.19
C LEU A 153 -6.52 21.76 20.95
N PRO A 154 -7.21 22.91 20.84
CA PRO A 154 -8.58 23.04 21.37
C PRO A 154 -9.52 22.08 20.63
N PRO A 155 -10.61 21.62 21.27
CA PRO A 155 -11.51 20.63 20.69
C PRO A 155 -12.11 21.14 19.37
N PRO A 156 -12.29 20.27 18.36
CA PRO A 156 -12.88 20.67 17.09
C PRO A 156 -14.36 21.05 17.29
N THR A 157 -14.69 22.30 17.00
CA THR A 157 -16.07 22.75 16.84
C THR A 157 -16.61 22.21 15.51
N PHE A 158 -17.43 21.17 15.57
CA PHE A 158 -18.24 20.77 14.42
C PHE A 158 -19.48 21.66 14.38
N CYS A 159 -19.57 22.54 13.37
CA CYS A 159 -20.85 23.12 12.97
C CYS A 159 -21.49 22.16 11.97
N PHE A 160 -22.72 21.71 12.27
CA PHE A 160 -23.59 20.98 11.34
C PHE A 160 -24.12 21.91 10.24
#